data_AF-A0AAF3EZ33-F1
#
_entry.id   AF-A0AAF3EZ33-F1
#
_cell.length_a   1.000
_cell.length_b   1.000
_cell.length_c   1.000
_cell.angle_alpha   90.00
_cell.angle_beta   90.00
_cell.angle_gamma   90.00
#
_symmetry.space_group_name_H-M   'P 1'
#
loop_
_entity.id
_entity.type
_entity.pdbx_description
1 polymer ?
#
loop_
_entity_poly.entity_id
_entity_poly.type
_entity_poly.pdbx_seq_one_letter_code
_entity_poly.pdbx_strand_id
1 'polypeptide(L)'
;MKILTFIFGYCILEIQSLFTPHFREFLATEFGEKEAKLLERVDLEEKGSYGGREKAEDKIRNQPVIFVHGISSTANKFHPIKHLFQLNGYTNADIYATTWGDPQRNVIVLSVECEYVKQIRTFIRAIHLYTKRRVDVIGFSLGSVISRKAIYGGYCDGEELGKPITNMVDTFVSVAGPNKGSAMCDSFSNIDLCNPNNGVSCESSLLYELNTVGSRYEALNSFAIYSSTDEKIGDMCCGAKCGSLESSNREFGDYKMNHDKLLLATAKLQLDLVVKHRPRAPQPSRKATPKKTPITTTPTVTPIITTTIAQTQKITVVSASENKENERHEPASDLEADGFKTSTVISYTITGAAILIAWLLIFTLIMHIIRNRKPKYQKLDVLNQFSIPQINDGKAAFLLTNGASLADYRWIGLYNQCTKEPVPLISLDGLDAPREEIISPIKGKNKHISSGPVRILNCNTILIPDFRFVEKMEKPDSYFYVGIGLFPNKIEGQKKARVLGFEGNEPLENYHGDDVMIRLPAGLRTFDVDFLAIYNEAEREYFGFVTLPSVLVPPCAE
;
A
#
# COMPACT_ATOMS: atom_id res chain seq x y z
N MET A 1 -1.30 -20.42 -56.86
CA MET A 1 0.02 -20.39 -56.19
C MET A 1 -0.24 -20.31 -54.70
N LYS A 2 0.30 -21.26 -53.91
CA LYS A 2 0.04 -21.38 -52.46
C LYS A 2 0.50 -20.11 -51.73
N ILE A 3 -0.35 -19.53 -50.89
CA ILE A 3 0.10 -18.58 -49.86
C ILE A 3 -0.32 -19.16 -48.51
N LEU A 4 0.70 -19.33 -47.70
CA LEU A 4 0.72 -19.98 -46.41
C LEU A 4 0.16 -19.01 -45.36
N THR A 5 -0.94 -19.38 -44.71
CA THR A 5 -1.50 -18.63 -43.59
C THR A 5 -0.58 -18.79 -42.38
N PHE A 6 0.05 -17.71 -41.93
CA PHE A 6 0.68 -17.66 -40.61
C PHE A 6 -0.27 -16.95 -39.64
N ILE A 7 -0.95 -17.74 -38.82
CA ILE A 7 -1.63 -17.26 -37.62
C ILE A 7 -0.53 -17.04 -36.58
N PHE A 8 -0.11 -15.80 -36.38
CA PHE A 8 0.63 -15.43 -35.16
C PHE A 8 -0.39 -15.16 -34.07
N GLY A 9 -0.73 -16.20 -33.31
CA GLY A 9 -1.41 -16.05 -32.03
C GLY A 9 -0.45 -15.37 -31.06
N TYR A 10 -0.64 -14.07 -30.80
CA TYR A 10 -0.06 -13.45 -29.61
C TYR A 10 -0.83 -13.97 -28.41
N CYS A 11 -0.22 -14.91 -27.70
CA CYS A 11 -0.70 -15.41 -26.42
C CYS A 11 -0.49 -14.28 -25.39
N ILE A 12 -1.55 -13.51 -25.12
CA ILE A 12 -1.58 -12.61 -23.97
C ILE A 12 -1.53 -13.52 -22.74
N LEU A 13 -0.44 -13.45 -21.97
CA LEU A 13 -0.38 -14.04 -20.64
C LEU A 13 -1.22 -13.15 -19.73
N GLU A 14 -2.52 -13.39 -19.69
CA GLU A 14 -3.42 -12.84 -18.67
C GLU A 14 -2.91 -13.26 -17.29
N ILE A 15 -2.66 -12.29 -16.39
CA ILE A 15 -2.43 -12.59 -14.98
C ILE A 15 -3.80 -12.94 -14.38
N GLN A 16 -4.24 -14.16 -14.61
CA GLN A 16 -5.47 -14.66 -14.01
C GLN A 16 -5.18 -14.94 -12.52
N SER A 17 -5.89 -14.27 -11.61
CA SER A 17 -6.04 -14.80 -10.23
C SER A 17 -7.18 -15.82 -10.24
N LEU A 18 -6.91 -16.91 -10.93
CA LEU A 18 -7.74 -18.10 -10.95
C LEU A 18 -6.87 -19.29 -10.55
N PHE A 19 -7.52 -20.36 -10.11
CA PHE A 19 -6.81 -21.62 -10.04
C PHE A 19 -6.38 -22.02 -11.44
N THR A 20 -5.22 -22.67 -11.53
CA THR A 20 -4.83 -23.29 -12.80
C THR A 20 -5.93 -24.26 -13.25
N PRO A 21 -6.20 -24.42 -14.55
CA PRO A 21 -7.22 -25.34 -15.04
C PRO A 21 -7.08 -26.75 -14.47
N HIS A 22 -5.83 -27.21 -14.30
CA HIS A 22 -5.53 -28.52 -13.72
C HIS A 22 -5.98 -28.64 -12.26
N PHE A 23 -5.73 -27.62 -11.42
CA PHE A 23 -6.13 -27.68 -10.02
C PHE A 23 -7.65 -27.51 -9.87
N ARG A 24 -8.26 -26.64 -10.67
CA ARG A 24 -9.72 -26.50 -10.73
C ARG A 24 -10.38 -27.82 -11.12
N GLU A 25 -9.90 -28.50 -12.16
CA GLU A 25 -10.44 -29.79 -12.61
C GLU A 25 -10.32 -30.86 -11.51
N PHE A 26 -9.20 -30.90 -10.80
CA PHE A 26 -9.04 -31.75 -9.62
C PHE A 26 -10.10 -31.44 -8.55
N LEU A 27 -10.33 -30.16 -8.22
CA LEU A 27 -11.36 -29.76 -7.25
C LEU A 27 -12.75 -30.22 -7.69
N ALA A 28 -13.10 -29.98 -8.96
CA ALA A 28 -14.39 -30.36 -9.50
C ALA A 28 -14.60 -31.88 -9.48
N THR A 29 -13.55 -32.65 -9.72
CA THR A 29 -13.58 -34.12 -9.75
C THR A 29 -13.66 -34.72 -8.35
N GLU A 30 -12.85 -34.26 -7.41
CA GLU A 30 -12.70 -34.86 -6.08
C GLU A 30 -13.68 -34.30 -5.04
N PHE A 31 -14.07 -33.02 -5.18
CA PHE A 31 -14.91 -32.32 -4.21
C PHE A 31 -16.26 -31.89 -4.79
N GLY A 32 -16.40 -31.85 -6.11
CA GLY A 32 -17.60 -31.40 -6.80
C GLY A 32 -17.49 -29.97 -7.34
N GLU A 33 -18.32 -29.68 -8.34
CA GLU A 33 -18.32 -28.38 -9.04
C GLU A 33 -18.72 -27.20 -8.16
N LYS A 34 -19.58 -27.43 -7.16
CA LYS A 34 -20.02 -26.38 -6.23
C LYS A 34 -18.84 -25.92 -5.37
N GLU A 35 -18.09 -26.87 -4.80
CA GLU A 35 -16.91 -26.64 -3.97
C GLU A 35 -15.78 -26.03 -4.79
N ALA A 36 -15.56 -26.51 -6.02
CA ALA A 36 -14.58 -25.92 -6.93
C ALA A 36 -14.85 -24.43 -7.17
N LYS A 37 -16.09 -24.05 -7.48
CA LYS A 37 -16.48 -22.64 -7.68
C LYS A 37 -16.36 -21.81 -6.40
N LEU A 38 -16.78 -22.36 -5.26
CA LEU A 38 -16.68 -21.69 -3.96
C LEU A 38 -15.23 -21.35 -3.63
N LEU A 39 -14.30 -22.26 -3.92
CA LEU A 39 -12.87 -22.05 -3.67
C LEU A 39 -12.21 -21.17 -4.74
N GLU A 40 -12.58 -21.28 -6.00
CA GLU A 40 -11.94 -20.55 -7.10
C GLU A 40 -12.27 -19.06 -7.12
N ARG A 41 -13.50 -18.70 -6.70
CA ARG A 41 -13.94 -17.30 -6.62
C ARG A 41 -13.75 -16.51 -7.91
N VAL A 42 -14.18 -17.12 -9.03
CA VAL A 42 -14.20 -16.48 -10.36
C VAL A 42 -14.98 -15.16 -10.33
N ASP A 43 -15.99 -15.05 -9.47
CA ASP A 43 -16.80 -13.85 -9.24
C ASP A 43 -15.99 -12.62 -8.78
N LEU A 44 -14.77 -12.82 -8.29
CA LEU A 44 -13.89 -11.76 -7.81
C LEU A 44 -12.74 -11.41 -8.77
N GLU A 45 -12.66 -12.04 -9.94
CA GLU A 45 -11.61 -11.79 -10.93
C GLU A 45 -10.20 -11.85 -10.31
N GLU A 46 -9.38 -10.79 -10.45
CA GLU A 46 -8.01 -10.66 -9.88
C GLU A 46 -7.96 -10.63 -8.35
N LYS A 47 -9.11 -10.57 -7.69
CA LYS A 47 -9.25 -10.67 -6.24
C LYS A 47 -9.72 -12.06 -5.79
N GLY A 48 -9.90 -12.99 -6.73
CA GLY A 48 -10.34 -14.36 -6.49
C GLY A 48 -9.30 -15.21 -5.78
N SER A 49 -8.89 -16.30 -6.41
CA SER A 49 -8.04 -17.33 -5.80
C SER A 49 -6.93 -17.73 -6.76
N TYR A 50 -5.83 -18.28 -6.28
CA TYR A 50 -4.74 -18.72 -7.15
C TYR A 50 -4.05 -19.96 -6.63
N GLY A 51 -3.42 -20.69 -7.54
CA GLY A 51 -2.57 -21.84 -7.25
C GLY A 51 -2.85 -23.04 -8.14
N GLY A 52 -1.93 -23.98 -8.10
CA GLY A 52 -1.99 -25.22 -8.86
C GLY A 52 -0.93 -25.32 -9.95
N ARG A 53 -0.87 -26.47 -10.58
CA ARG A 53 0.09 -26.73 -11.67
C ARG A 53 -0.42 -26.13 -12.97
N GLU A 54 0.45 -25.44 -13.69
CA GLU A 54 0.11 -24.97 -15.05
C GLU A 54 -0.04 -26.16 -16.00
N LYS A 55 0.77 -27.20 -15.79
CA LYS A 55 0.77 -28.44 -16.57
C LYS A 55 0.84 -29.67 -15.67
N ALA A 56 0.29 -30.80 -16.10
CA ALA A 56 0.25 -32.01 -15.29
C ALA A 56 1.65 -32.49 -14.85
N GLU A 57 2.65 -32.24 -15.70
CA GLU A 57 4.05 -32.62 -15.51
C GLU A 57 4.82 -31.69 -14.56
N ASP A 58 4.24 -30.55 -14.16
CA ASP A 58 4.90 -29.61 -13.26
C ASP A 58 5.19 -30.29 -11.92
N LYS A 59 6.46 -30.22 -11.51
CA LYS A 59 6.90 -30.82 -10.26
C LYS A 59 6.69 -29.82 -9.13
N ILE A 60 5.92 -30.24 -8.13
CA ILE A 60 5.84 -29.56 -6.84
C ILE A 60 7.13 -29.86 -6.10
N ARG A 61 8.01 -28.86 -6.01
CA ARG A 61 9.35 -29.03 -5.43
C ARG A 61 9.34 -28.68 -3.95
N ASN A 62 8.59 -27.66 -3.59
CA ASN A 62 8.55 -27.13 -2.23
C ASN A 62 7.38 -27.73 -1.45
N GLN A 63 7.34 -27.47 -0.15
CA GLN A 63 6.14 -27.68 0.65
C GLN A 63 5.08 -26.65 0.16
N PRO A 64 3.85 -27.06 -0.17
CA PRO A 64 2.81 -26.13 -0.59
C PRO A 64 2.48 -25.12 0.52
N VAL A 65 2.39 -23.84 0.18
CA VAL A 65 2.08 -22.75 1.11
C VAL A 65 0.71 -22.18 0.79
N ILE A 66 -0.13 -22.05 1.82
CA ILE A 66 -1.49 -21.54 1.78
C ILE A 66 -1.53 -20.19 2.50
N PHE A 67 -1.93 -19.14 1.78
CA PHE A 67 -2.21 -17.84 2.37
C PHE A 67 -3.69 -17.68 2.69
N VAL A 68 -4.00 -17.25 3.90
CA VAL A 68 -5.37 -16.99 4.37
C VAL A 68 -5.48 -15.54 4.82
N HIS A 69 -6.28 -14.74 4.10
CA HIS A 69 -6.37 -13.30 4.31
C HIS A 69 -7.20 -12.91 5.53
N GLY A 70 -7.07 -11.65 5.93
CA GLY A 70 -7.83 -11.03 7.01
C GLY A 70 -9.20 -10.52 6.59
N ILE A 71 -9.88 -9.87 7.52
CA ILE A 71 -11.14 -9.18 7.28
C ILE A 71 -11.01 -8.10 6.19
N SER A 72 -12.08 -7.91 5.39
CA SER A 72 -12.18 -6.90 4.34
C SER A 72 -10.99 -6.87 3.37
N SER A 73 -10.46 -8.06 3.08
CA SER A 73 -9.30 -8.30 2.21
C SER A 73 -9.58 -9.51 1.32
N THR A 74 -8.71 -9.76 0.36
CA THR A 74 -8.76 -10.94 -0.51
C THR A 74 -7.40 -11.63 -0.60
N ALA A 75 -7.35 -12.76 -1.31
CA ALA A 75 -6.12 -13.48 -1.61
C ALA A 75 -5.04 -12.61 -2.27
N ASN A 76 -5.44 -11.60 -3.04
CA ASN A 76 -4.54 -10.66 -3.73
C ASN A 76 -3.66 -9.87 -2.75
N LYS A 77 -4.07 -9.68 -1.49
CA LYS A 77 -3.24 -9.01 -0.48
C LYS A 77 -1.88 -9.67 -0.26
N PHE A 78 -1.76 -10.96 -0.60
CA PHE A 78 -0.50 -11.69 -0.55
C PHE A 78 0.32 -11.63 -1.84
N HIS A 79 -0.09 -10.94 -2.91
CA HIS A 79 0.70 -10.86 -4.15
C HIS A 79 2.16 -10.42 -3.94
N PRO A 80 2.47 -9.39 -3.12
CA PRO A 80 3.86 -9.04 -2.82
C PRO A 80 4.63 -10.18 -2.13
N ILE A 81 3.96 -10.93 -1.26
CA ILE A 81 4.54 -12.06 -0.51
C ILE A 81 4.71 -13.28 -1.43
N LYS A 82 3.71 -13.59 -2.26
CA LYS A 82 3.78 -14.57 -3.35
C LYS A 82 4.98 -14.29 -4.24
N HIS A 83 5.17 -13.04 -4.66
CA HIS A 83 6.30 -12.65 -5.50
C HIS A 83 7.65 -12.88 -4.79
N LEU A 84 7.74 -12.56 -3.49
CA LEU A 84 8.93 -12.87 -2.69
C LEU A 84 9.21 -14.38 -2.63
N PHE A 85 8.18 -15.22 -2.46
CA PHE A 85 8.32 -16.67 -2.47
C PHE A 85 8.79 -17.16 -3.85
N GLN A 86 8.25 -16.62 -4.94
CA GLN A 86 8.64 -16.94 -6.31
C GLN A 86 10.11 -16.59 -6.58
N LEU A 87 10.58 -15.42 -6.12
CA LEU A 87 12.00 -15.05 -6.18
C LEU A 87 12.91 -16.00 -5.39
N ASN A 88 12.34 -16.79 -4.47
CA ASN A 88 13.05 -17.78 -3.65
C ASN A 88 12.74 -19.23 -4.06
N GLY A 89 12.30 -19.45 -5.32
CA GLY A 89 12.22 -20.77 -5.92
C GLY A 89 10.88 -21.50 -5.75
N TYR A 90 9.84 -20.82 -5.24
CA TYR A 90 8.47 -21.32 -5.30
C TYR A 90 7.85 -21.04 -6.67
N THR A 91 6.89 -21.87 -7.06
CA THR A 91 6.13 -21.75 -8.30
C THR A 91 4.63 -21.65 -8.01
N ASN A 92 3.80 -21.40 -9.03
CA ASN A 92 2.34 -21.45 -8.88
C ASN A 92 1.85 -22.83 -8.39
N ALA A 93 2.60 -23.90 -8.67
CA ALA A 93 2.33 -25.25 -8.18
C ALA A 93 2.62 -25.43 -6.68
N ASP A 94 3.33 -24.50 -6.05
CA ASP A 94 3.68 -24.54 -4.63
C ASP A 94 2.89 -23.50 -3.80
N ILE A 95 2.27 -22.48 -4.41
CA ILE A 95 1.65 -21.35 -3.70
C ILE A 95 0.16 -21.28 -3.97
N TYR A 96 -0.63 -21.20 -2.91
CA TYR A 96 -2.08 -21.25 -2.94
C TYR A 96 -2.72 -20.18 -2.08
N ALA A 97 -3.85 -19.62 -2.52
CA ALA A 97 -4.70 -18.78 -1.70
C ALA A 97 -6.13 -18.82 -2.23
N THR A 98 -7.10 -18.69 -1.32
CA THR A 98 -8.52 -18.53 -1.68
C THR A 98 -9.12 -17.36 -0.93
N THR A 99 -10.05 -16.65 -1.58
CA THR A 99 -10.80 -15.59 -0.91
C THR A 99 -12.02 -16.17 -0.20
N TRP A 100 -11.97 -16.21 1.13
CA TRP A 100 -13.08 -16.70 1.94
C TRP A 100 -14.11 -15.60 2.18
N GLY A 101 -15.39 -16.00 2.24
CA GLY A 101 -16.50 -15.08 2.49
C GLY A 101 -16.66 -13.96 1.47
N ASP A 102 -17.49 -12.97 1.80
CA ASP A 102 -17.64 -11.76 0.98
C ASP A 102 -16.63 -10.70 1.44
N PRO A 103 -15.64 -10.31 0.60
CA PRO A 103 -14.66 -9.30 0.99
C PRO A 103 -15.23 -7.90 1.15
N GLN A 104 -16.45 -7.65 0.64
CA GLN A 104 -17.18 -6.39 0.80
C GLN A 104 -18.10 -6.38 2.03
N ARG A 105 -18.15 -7.49 2.78
CA ARG A 105 -19.01 -7.60 3.96
C ARG A 105 -18.62 -6.59 5.02
N ASN A 106 -19.63 -5.93 5.58
CA ASN A 106 -19.44 -4.93 6.61
C ASN A 106 -18.88 -5.59 7.89
N VAL A 107 -17.78 -5.03 8.40
CA VAL A 107 -17.06 -5.48 9.58
C VAL A 107 -17.94 -5.57 10.83
N ILE A 108 -18.95 -4.70 10.93
CA ILE A 108 -19.87 -4.66 12.08
C ILE A 108 -20.70 -5.95 12.21
N VAL A 109 -20.97 -6.61 11.07
CA VAL A 109 -21.82 -7.82 10.97
C VAL A 109 -21.03 -9.06 10.54
N LEU A 110 -19.71 -9.04 10.72
CA LEU A 110 -18.84 -10.16 10.40
C LEU A 110 -18.42 -10.90 11.67
N SER A 111 -18.63 -12.22 11.70
CA SER A 111 -18.05 -13.12 12.68
C SER A 111 -17.32 -14.28 12.00
N VAL A 112 -16.70 -15.16 12.77
CA VAL A 112 -16.04 -16.37 12.23
C VAL A 112 -17.10 -17.43 11.95
N GLU A 113 -17.87 -17.22 10.88
CA GLU A 113 -18.96 -18.12 10.47
C GLU A 113 -18.44 -19.51 10.06
N CYS A 114 -19.24 -20.53 10.35
CA CYS A 114 -18.88 -21.92 10.05
C CYS A 114 -18.61 -22.15 8.54
N GLU A 115 -19.26 -21.42 7.65
CA GLU A 115 -19.00 -21.48 6.20
C GLU A 115 -17.56 -21.08 5.84
N TYR A 116 -17.01 -20.04 6.46
CA TYR A 116 -15.62 -19.61 6.18
C TYR A 116 -14.62 -20.66 6.68
N VAL A 117 -14.90 -21.23 7.85
CA VAL A 117 -14.11 -22.32 8.43
C VAL A 117 -14.15 -23.56 7.54
N LYS A 118 -15.33 -23.97 7.07
CA LYS A 118 -15.51 -25.10 6.14
C LYS A 118 -14.80 -24.85 4.81
N GLN A 119 -14.85 -23.64 4.27
CA GLN A 119 -14.15 -23.27 3.04
C GLN A 119 -12.63 -23.44 3.19
N ILE A 120 -12.03 -22.85 4.23
CA ILE A 120 -10.58 -22.96 4.48
C ILE A 120 -10.16 -24.38 4.83
N ARG A 121 -10.96 -25.12 5.61
CA ARG A 121 -10.70 -26.52 5.93
C ARG A 121 -10.69 -27.40 4.68
N THR A 122 -11.67 -27.23 3.80
CA THR A 122 -11.73 -27.93 2.51
C THR A 122 -10.53 -27.57 1.64
N PHE A 123 -10.13 -26.30 1.61
CA PHE A 123 -8.99 -25.84 0.84
C PHE A 123 -7.67 -26.49 1.29
N ILE A 124 -7.40 -26.51 2.60
CA ILE A 124 -6.23 -27.18 3.19
C ILE A 124 -6.20 -28.66 2.79
N ARG A 125 -7.34 -29.36 2.94
CA ARG A 125 -7.46 -30.77 2.58
C ARG A 125 -7.27 -31.02 1.09
N ALA A 126 -7.84 -30.17 0.24
CA ALA A 126 -7.73 -30.28 -1.20
C ALA A 126 -6.29 -30.15 -1.67
N ILE A 127 -5.54 -29.18 -1.13
CA ILE A 127 -4.13 -29.00 -1.50
C ILE A 127 -3.28 -30.15 -0.96
N HIS A 128 -3.53 -30.62 0.27
CA HIS A 128 -2.87 -31.82 0.80
C HIS A 128 -3.08 -33.03 -0.13
N LEU A 129 -4.31 -33.27 -0.57
CA LEU A 129 -4.66 -34.38 -1.46
C LEU A 129 -4.14 -34.20 -2.89
N TYR A 130 -4.14 -32.99 -3.42
CA TYR A 130 -3.66 -32.65 -4.76
C TYR A 130 -2.15 -32.83 -4.87
N THR A 131 -1.43 -32.32 -3.87
CA THR A 131 0.04 -32.26 -3.87
C THR A 131 0.68 -33.52 -3.28
N LYS A 132 -0.09 -34.33 -2.54
CA LYS A 132 0.36 -35.49 -1.75
C LYS A 132 1.48 -35.11 -0.76
N ARG A 133 1.43 -33.88 -0.25
CA ARG A 133 2.37 -33.30 0.70
C ARG A 133 1.60 -32.67 1.85
N ARG A 134 2.24 -32.51 3.02
CA ARG A 134 1.71 -31.58 4.03
C ARG A 134 1.67 -30.16 3.47
N VAL A 135 1.00 -29.24 4.13
CA VAL A 135 0.94 -27.84 3.70
C VAL A 135 1.46 -26.93 4.80
N ASP A 136 1.98 -25.79 4.42
CA ASP A 136 2.24 -24.67 5.31
C ASP A 136 1.09 -23.67 5.20
N VAL A 137 0.64 -23.11 6.32
CA VAL A 137 -0.48 -22.16 6.35
C VAL A 137 -0.02 -20.87 7.00
N ILE A 138 -0.17 -19.76 6.29
CA ILE A 138 0.11 -18.41 6.79
C ILE A 138 -1.23 -17.67 6.88
N GLY A 139 -1.71 -17.49 8.11
CA GLY A 139 -2.96 -16.78 8.40
C GLY A 139 -2.69 -15.34 8.85
N PHE A 140 -3.23 -14.37 8.11
CA PHE A 140 -3.15 -12.96 8.47
C PHE A 140 -4.44 -12.49 9.15
N SER A 141 -4.32 -11.76 10.26
CA SER A 141 -5.48 -11.16 10.94
C SER A 141 -6.53 -12.21 11.27
N LEU A 142 -7.81 -11.96 10.96
CA LEU A 142 -8.91 -12.92 11.14
C LEU A 142 -8.67 -14.27 10.44
N GLY A 143 -7.91 -14.29 9.35
CA GLY A 143 -7.49 -15.51 8.66
C GLY A 143 -6.69 -16.46 9.55
N SER A 144 -6.01 -15.95 10.58
CA SER A 144 -5.37 -16.78 11.62
C SER A 144 -6.40 -17.60 12.39
N VAL A 145 -7.44 -16.95 12.93
CA VAL A 145 -8.47 -17.62 13.75
C VAL A 145 -9.30 -18.60 12.90
N ILE A 146 -9.68 -18.19 11.68
CA ILE A 146 -10.37 -19.07 10.72
C ILE A 146 -9.53 -20.32 10.43
N SER A 147 -8.22 -20.14 10.16
CA SER A 147 -7.32 -21.26 9.89
C SER A 147 -7.16 -22.18 11.10
N ARG A 148 -7.01 -21.62 12.32
CA ARG A 148 -6.93 -22.40 13.55
C ARG A 148 -8.17 -23.27 13.73
N LYS A 149 -9.36 -22.70 13.61
CA LYS A 149 -10.62 -23.46 13.71
C LYS A 149 -10.77 -24.48 12.58
N ALA A 150 -10.38 -24.14 11.35
CA ALA A 150 -10.38 -25.05 10.21
C ALA A 150 -9.46 -26.27 10.43
N ILE A 151 -8.31 -26.07 11.07
CA ILE A 151 -7.34 -27.13 11.36
C ILE A 151 -7.79 -27.97 12.55
N TYR A 152 -8.26 -27.33 13.62
CA TYR A 152 -8.77 -28.00 14.82
C TYR A 152 -9.99 -28.88 14.51
N GLY A 153 -10.91 -28.39 13.69
CA GLY A 153 -12.18 -29.06 13.44
C GLY A 153 -13.11 -28.98 14.66
N GLY A 154 -13.67 -30.11 15.08
CA GLY A 154 -14.70 -30.18 16.10
C GLY A 154 -16.06 -29.79 15.53
N TYR A 155 -16.74 -28.84 16.16
CA TYR A 155 -18.05 -28.33 15.73
C TYR A 155 -18.01 -26.82 15.50
N CYS A 156 -18.78 -26.31 14.55
CA CYS A 156 -19.15 -24.89 14.47
C CYS A 156 -20.62 -24.76 14.08
N ASP A 157 -21.34 -23.84 14.72
CA ASP A 157 -22.76 -23.55 14.43
C ASP A 157 -23.66 -24.80 14.35
N GLY A 158 -23.37 -25.82 15.16
CA GLY A 158 -24.10 -27.10 15.20
C GLY A 158 -23.70 -28.13 14.14
N GLU A 159 -22.76 -27.80 13.25
CA GLU A 159 -22.23 -28.68 12.22
C GLU A 159 -20.90 -29.33 12.63
N GLU A 160 -20.72 -30.60 12.25
CA GLU A 160 -19.48 -31.34 12.52
C GLU A 160 -18.42 -31.07 11.44
N LEU A 161 -17.28 -30.50 11.83
CA LEU A 161 -16.11 -30.33 10.97
C LEU A 161 -15.23 -31.59 10.92
N GLY A 162 -15.40 -32.48 11.91
CA GLY A 162 -14.61 -33.70 12.10
C GLY A 162 -13.33 -33.47 12.90
N LYS A 163 -12.47 -34.49 12.96
CA LYS A 163 -11.23 -34.50 13.76
C LYS A 163 -10.20 -33.45 13.30
N PRO A 164 -9.24 -33.06 14.17
CA PRO A 164 -8.15 -32.19 13.75
C PRO A 164 -7.37 -32.73 12.54
N ILE A 165 -7.01 -31.85 11.61
CA ILE A 165 -6.18 -32.15 10.43
C ILE A 165 -4.72 -31.70 10.63
N THR A 166 -4.28 -31.60 11.89
CA THR A 166 -2.92 -31.22 12.29
C THR A 166 -1.84 -31.98 11.53
N ASN A 167 -2.06 -33.27 11.27
CA ASN A 167 -1.11 -34.13 10.56
C ASN A 167 -0.91 -33.77 9.07
N MET A 168 -1.83 -32.97 8.50
CA MET A 168 -1.76 -32.44 7.14
C MET A 168 -1.00 -31.11 7.08
N VAL A 169 -0.79 -30.42 8.21
CA VAL A 169 -0.17 -29.09 8.28
C VAL A 169 1.23 -29.21 8.88
N ASP A 170 2.26 -28.87 8.10
CA ASP A 170 3.64 -28.91 8.56
C ASP A 170 3.99 -27.67 9.37
N THR A 171 3.74 -26.47 8.82
CA THR A 171 3.94 -25.19 9.51
C THR A 171 2.69 -24.32 9.52
N PHE A 172 2.37 -23.73 10.67
CA PHE A 172 1.38 -22.66 10.80
C PHE A 172 2.06 -21.37 11.26
N VAL A 173 1.84 -20.27 10.54
CA VAL A 173 2.33 -18.95 10.92
C VAL A 173 1.13 -18.01 11.06
N SER A 174 0.89 -17.56 12.28
CA SER A 174 -0.05 -16.46 12.55
C SER A 174 0.67 -15.13 12.38
N VAL A 175 0.13 -14.23 11.55
CA VAL A 175 0.64 -12.87 11.38
C VAL A 175 -0.46 -11.89 11.75
N ALA A 176 -0.23 -11.06 12.77
CA ALA A 176 -1.22 -10.12 13.28
C ALA A 176 -2.58 -10.76 13.65
N GLY A 177 -2.60 -12.06 14.00
CA GLY A 177 -3.85 -12.78 14.28
C GLY A 177 -4.40 -12.45 15.68
N PRO A 178 -5.70 -12.18 15.86
CA PRO A 178 -6.31 -11.97 17.18
C PRO A 178 -6.49 -13.31 17.92
N ASN A 179 -5.39 -14.01 18.18
CA ASN A 179 -5.38 -15.39 18.66
C ASN A 179 -5.87 -15.52 20.10
N LYS A 180 -5.63 -14.52 20.95
CA LYS A 180 -6.13 -14.41 22.33
C LYS A 180 -7.17 -13.31 22.52
N GLY A 181 -7.59 -12.68 21.43
CA GLY A 181 -8.60 -11.64 21.41
C GLY A 181 -8.20 -10.45 20.55
N SER A 182 -9.08 -9.46 20.50
CA SER A 182 -8.80 -8.12 19.99
C SER A 182 -9.14 -7.07 21.05
N ALA A 183 -8.22 -6.12 21.31
CA ALA A 183 -8.44 -5.03 22.26
C ALA A 183 -9.61 -4.12 21.84
N MET A 184 -9.98 -4.14 20.55
CA MET A 184 -11.18 -3.47 20.06
C MET A 184 -12.44 -4.02 20.74
N CYS A 185 -12.48 -5.31 21.06
CA CYS A 185 -13.64 -5.94 21.67
C CYS A 185 -13.89 -5.51 23.12
N ASP A 186 -12.87 -4.93 23.79
CA ASP A 186 -13.03 -4.33 25.12
C ASP A 186 -13.85 -3.03 25.05
N SER A 187 -13.76 -2.30 23.93
CA SER A 187 -14.44 -1.02 23.70
C SER A 187 -15.71 -1.14 22.85
N PHE A 188 -15.82 -2.19 22.05
CA PHE A 188 -16.90 -2.40 21.06
C PHE A 188 -17.51 -3.79 21.19
N SER A 189 -18.04 -4.14 22.37
CA SER A 189 -18.63 -5.46 22.63
C SER A 189 -19.90 -5.76 21.82
N ASN A 190 -20.56 -4.74 21.26
CA ASN A 190 -21.86 -4.86 20.59
C ASN A 190 -21.78 -5.13 19.08
N ILE A 191 -20.59 -5.36 18.52
CA ILE A 191 -20.43 -5.74 17.11
C ILE A 191 -20.30 -7.26 16.98
N ASP A 192 -20.76 -7.82 15.87
CA ASP A 192 -20.77 -9.28 15.66
C ASP A 192 -19.34 -9.86 15.66
N LEU A 193 -18.33 -9.08 15.27
CA LEU A 193 -16.94 -9.52 15.34
C LEU A 193 -16.48 -9.82 16.77
N CYS A 194 -17.12 -9.23 17.77
CA CYS A 194 -16.78 -9.37 19.19
C CYS A 194 -17.79 -10.23 19.97
N ASN A 195 -18.71 -10.90 19.28
CA ASN A 195 -19.75 -11.70 19.93
C ASN A 195 -19.17 -12.86 20.78
N PRO A 196 -19.88 -13.32 21.84
CA PRO A 196 -19.38 -14.31 22.79
C PRO A 196 -19.35 -15.76 22.26
N ASN A 197 -19.87 -16.02 21.06
CA ASN A 197 -19.91 -17.36 20.48
C ASN A 197 -18.76 -17.57 19.49
N ASN A 198 -18.85 -16.95 18.31
CA ASN A 198 -17.90 -17.11 17.20
C ASN A 198 -17.19 -15.79 16.82
N GLY A 199 -17.12 -14.85 17.76
CA GLY A 199 -16.33 -13.63 17.64
C GLY A 199 -14.86 -13.82 18.05
N VAL A 200 -14.13 -12.71 18.08
CA VAL A 200 -12.74 -12.60 18.54
C VAL A 200 -12.61 -11.78 19.83
N SER A 201 -13.69 -11.66 20.60
CA SER A 201 -13.56 -11.30 22.02
C SER A 201 -12.78 -12.41 22.73
N CYS A 202 -11.91 -12.05 23.67
CA CYS A 202 -11.09 -13.03 24.40
C CYS A 202 -11.94 -14.02 25.21
N GLU A 203 -13.17 -13.63 25.56
CA GLU A 203 -14.13 -14.46 26.32
C GLU A 203 -15.04 -15.28 25.39
N SER A 204 -14.86 -15.16 24.06
CA SER A 204 -15.66 -15.93 23.11
C SER A 204 -15.42 -17.43 23.25
N SER A 205 -16.50 -18.20 23.07
CA SER A 205 -16.45 -19.67 23.10
C SER A 205 -15.45 -20.22 22.07
N LEU A 206 -15.37 -19.58 20.89
CA LEU A 206 -14.40 -19.92 19.85
C LEU A 206 -12.95 -19.77 20.34
N LEU A 207 -12.56 -18.60 20.87
CA LEU A 207 -11.18 -18.41 21.32
C LEU A 207 -10.87 -19.23 22.57
N TYR A 208 -11.85 -19.43 23.45
CA TYR A 208 -11.70 -20.33 24.59
C TYR A 208 -11.38 -21.76 24.14
N GLU A 209 -12.17 -22.33 23.23
CA GLU A 209 -11.95 -23.67 22.66
C GLU A 209 -10.55 -23.77 22.02
N LEU A 210 -10.19 -22.82 21.15
CA LEU A 210 -8.93 -22.85 20.41
C LEU A 210 -7.70 -22.66 21.31
N ASN A 211 -7.82 -22.00 22.47
CA ASN A 211 -6.70 -21.73 23.36
C ASN A 211 -6.60 -22.70 24.55
N THR A 212 -7.60 -23.55 24.78
CA THR A 212 -7.62 -24.51 25.92
C THR A 212 -7.30 -25.94 25.55
N VAL A 213 -7.01 -26.22 24.27
CA VAL A 213 -6.63 -27.56 23.77
C VAL A 213 -5.40 -28.13 24.48
N GLY A 214 -4.51 -27.28 25.01
CA GLY A 214 -3.33 -27.68 25.78
C GLY A 214 -2.24 -28.37 24.97
N SER A 215 -2.35 -28.37 23.64
CA SER A 215 -1.35 -28.90 22.72
C SER A 215 -1.31 -28.07 21.44
N ARG A 216 -0.17 -28.11 20.75
CA ARG A 216 0.03 -27.45 19.45
C ARG A 216 -0.69 -28.24 18.35
N TYR A 217 -1.94 -27.90 18.08
CA TYR A 217 -2.75 -28.57 17.06
C TYR A 217 -2.71 -27.86 15.71
N GLU A 218 -2.24 -26.61 15.64
CA GLU A 218 -2.27 -25.83 14.40
C GLU A 218 -1.38 -26.45 13.32
N ALA A 219 -0.27 -27.08 13.70
CA ALA A 219 0.68 -27.72 12.80
C ALA A 219 1.75 -28.49 13.59
N LEU A 220 2.63 -29.20 12.89
CA LEU A 220 3.85 -29.74 13.51
C LEU A 220 4.74 -28.64 14.07
N ASN A 221 4.85 -27.53 13.34
CA ASN A 221 5.56 -26.30 13.71
C ASN A 221 4.58 -25.11 13.71
N SER A 222 4.43 -24.36 14.80
CA SER A 222 3.59 -23.16 14.82
C SER A 222 4.32 -21.95 15.35
N PHE A 223 4.02 -20.79 14.77
CA PHE A 223 4.66 -19.52 15.07
C PHE A 223 3.65 -18.38 15.10
N ALA A 224 3.93 -17.35 15.89
CA ALA A 224 3.17 -16.11 15.91
C ALA A 224 4.08 -14.91 15.64
N ILE A 225 3.61 -13.99 14.81
CA ILE A 225 4.22 -12.70 14.54
C ILE A 225 3.19 -11.63 14.88
N TYR A 226 3.48 -10.76 15.84
CA TYR A 226 2.57 -9.69 16.27
C TYR A 226 3.35 -8.42 16.64
N SER A 227 2.65 -7.30 16.78
CA SER A 227 3.25 -6.02 17.10
C SER A 227 2.52 -5.36 18.27
N SER A 228 3.28 -4.69 19.13
CA SER A 228 2.70 -3.92 20.25
C SER A 228 2.02 -2.62 19.82
N THR A 229 2.12 -2.24 18.55
CA THR A 229 1.49 -1.04 17.98
C THR A 229 0.49 -1.40 16.88
N ASP A 230 0.02 -2.64 16.87
CA ASP A 230 -1.04 -3.07 15.95
C ASP A 230 -2.36 -2.38 16.33
N GLU A 231 -2.81 -1.48 15.47
CA GLU A 231 -3.98 -0.64 15.68
C GLU A 231 -5.31 -1.37 15.50
N LYS A 232 -5.31 -2.59 14.93
CA LYS A 232 -6.55 -3.34 14.66
C LYS A 232 -6.82 -4.40 15.72
N ILE A 233 -5.81 -5.17 16.12
CA ILE A 233 -5.97 -6.20 17.18
C ILE A 233 -5.55 -5.70 18.56
N GLY A 234 -4.72 -4.64 18.63
CA GLY A 234 -4.15 -4.15 19.88
C GLY A 234 -3.01 -5.02 20.43
N ASP A 235 -2.44 -4.58 21.55
CA ASP A 235 -1.29 -5.24 22.18
C ASP A 235 -1.71 -6.30 23.21
N MET A 236 -2.59 -5.93 24.15
CA MET A 236 -2.97 -6.76 25.29
C MET A 236 -4.47 -7.06 25.28
N CYS A 237 -4.80 -8.34 25.43
CA CYS A 237 -6.15 -8.88 25.47
C CYS A 237 -6.22 -9.85 26.64
N CYS A 238 -7.02 -9.52 27.65
CA CYS A 238 -7.34 -10.40 28.78
C CYS A 238 -6.10 -10.96 29.49
N GLY A 239 -5.16 -10.06 29.77
CA GLY A 239 -3.91 -10.35 30.49
C GLY A 239 -2.80 -10.97 29.64
N ALA A 240 -3.03 -11.22 28.35
CA ALA A 240 -2.04 -11.79 27.45
C ALA A 240 -1.84 -10.92 26.19
N LYS A 241 -0.79 -11.16 25.42
CA LYS A 241 -0.62 -10.52 24.11
C LYS A 241 -1.73 -10.99 23.17
N CYS A 242 -2.46 -10.07 22.56
CA CYS A 242 -3.58 -10.40 21.64
C CYS A 242 -3.13 -11.36 20.53
N GLY A 243 -1.93 -11.14 20.01
CA GLY A 243 -1.32 -11.94 18.96
C GLY A 243 -0.65 -13.25 19.38
N SER A 244 -0.48 -13.51 20.68
CA SER A 244 0.23 -14.70 21.17
C SER A 244 -0.51 -15.99 20.80
N LEU A 245 0.25 -17.05 20.49
CA LEU A 245 -0.30 -18.33 20.05
C LEU A 245 0.08 -19.42 21.04
N GLU A 246 -0.94 -20.00 21.68
CA GLU A 246 -0.75 -20.99 22.73
C GLU A 246 0.04 -22.20 22.25
N SER A 247 0.98 -22.71 23.07
CA SER A 247 1.82 -23.88 22.75
C SER A 247 2.67 -23.77 21.47
N SER A 248 2.85 -22.56 20.93
CA SER A 248 3.64 -22.34 19.71
C SER A 248 5.13 -22.65 19.90
N ASN A 249 5.82 -23.00 18.81
CA ASN A 249 7.26 -23.25 18.86
C ASN A 249 8.04 -21.98 19.19
N ARG A 250 7.60 -20.83 18.66
CA ARG A 250 8.22 -19.53 18.91
C ARG A 250 7.29 -18.39 18.50
N GLU A 251 7.38 -17.30 19.24
CA GLU A 251 6.70 -16.05 18.95
C GLU A 251 7.69 -14.93 18.60
N PHE A 252 7.24 -13.97 17.80
CA PHE A 252 7.99 -12.79 17.35
C PHE A 252 7.14 -11.54 17.59
N GLY A 253 7.31 -10.93 18.76
CA GLY A 253 6.48 -9.81 19.24
C GLY A 253 7.18 -8.44 19.32
N ASP A 254 8.51 -8.38 19.13
CA ASP A 254 9.32 -7.17 19.34
C ASP A 254 9.23 -6.17 18.16
N TYR A 255 8.04 -6.03 17.57
CA TYR A 255 7.79 -5.12 16.47
C TYR A 255 6.96 -3.92 16.93
N LYS A 256 7.26 -2.76 16.34
CA LYS A 256 6.47 -1.52 16.42
C LYS A 256 6.00 -1.13 15.02
N MET A 257 5.05 -1.89 14.49
CA MET A 257 4.48 -1.74 13.16
C MET A 257 2.96 -1.73 13.28
N ASN A 258 2.30 -1.07 12.34
CA ASN A 258 0.86 -1.16 12.20
C ASN A 258 0.47 -2.52 11.59
N HIS A 259 -0.81 -2.86 11.60
CA HIS A 259 -1.35 -4.17 11.25
C HIS A 259 -0.90 -4.64 9.86
N ASP A 260 -1.03 -3.78 8.85
CA ASP A 260 -0.73 -4.12 7.45
C ASP A 260 0.77 -4.08 7.14
N LYS A 261 1.53 -3.16 7.76
CA LYS A 261 2.99 -3.11 7.63
C LYS A 261 3.63 -4.34 8.22
N LEU A 262 3.10 -4.88 9.32
CA LEU A 262 3.62 -6.10 9.93
C LEU A 262 3.58 -7.28 8.94
N LEU A 263 2.49 -7.42 8.18
CA LEU A 263 2.37 -8.45 7.15
C LEU A 263 3.47 -8.35 6.08
N LEU A 264 3.67 -7.16 5.51
CA LEU A 264 4.63 -6.98 4.42
C LEU A 264 6.08 -6.98 4.89
N ALA A 265 6.38 -6.29 5.99
CA ALA A 265 7.74 -6.16 6.52
C ALA A 265 8.31 -7.50 7.03
N THR A 266 7.43 -8.42 7.45
CA THR A 266 7.83 -9.74 7.95
C THR A 266 7.75 -10.84 6.90
N ALA A 267 7.46 -10.52 5.64
CA ALA A 267 7.34 -11.50 4.55
C ALA A 267 8.57 -12.42 4.42
N LYS A 268 9.77 -11.87 4.63
CA LYS A 268 11.01 -12.67 4.62
C LYS A 268 11.09 -13.64 5.80
N LEU A 269 10.65 -13.21 6.98
CA LEU A 269 10.56 -14.06 8.17
C LEU A 269 9.52 -15.16 7.96
N GLN A 270 8.35 -14.85 7.42
CA GLN A 270 7.32 -15.83 7.07
C GLN A 270 7.88 -16.93 6.16
N LEU A 271 8.59 -16.55 5.09
CA LEU A 271 9.30 -17.49 4.22
C LEU A 271 10.34 -18.34 4.97
N ASP A 272 11.16 -17.71 5.83
CA ASP A 272 12.16 -18.46 6.61
C ASP A 272 11.53 -19.47 7.58
N LEU A 273 10.38 -19.15 8.15
CA LEU A 273 9.67 -20.03 9.08
C LEU A 273 9.11 -21.27 8.37
N VAL A 274 8.52 -21.10 7.19
CA VAL A 274 7.97 -22.23 6.42
C VAL A 274 9.05 -23.07 5.73
N VAL A 275 10.20 -22.49 5.37
CA VAL A 275 11.30 -23.25 4.73
C VAL A 275 12.19 -23.96 5.74
N LYS A 276 12.49 -23.32 6.88
CA LYS A 276 13.51 -23.83 7.82
C LYS A 276 12.91 -24.51 9.03
N HIS A 277 11.65 -24.19 9.36
CA HIS A 277 10.97 -24.56 10.62
C HIS A 277 11.73 -24.15 11.90
N ARG A 278 12.85 -23.41 11.75
CA ARG A 278 13.80 -22.95 12.76
C ARG A 278 14.55 -21.74 12.22
N PRO A 279 14.25 -20.50 12.64
CA PRO A 279 15.07 -19.36 12.28
C PRO A 279 16.37 -19.34 13.10
N ARG A 280 17.51 -19.04 12.44
CA ARG A 280 18.78 -18.77 13.15
C ARG A 280 18.55 -17.60 14.12
N ALA A 281 18.97 -17.76 15.37
CA ALA A 281 19.02 -16.65 16.31
C ALA A 281 19.90 -15.52 15.74
N PRO A 282 19.56 -14.24 15.96
CA PRO A 282 20.51 -13.16 15.72
C PRO A 282 21.76 -13.46 16.54
N GLN A 283 22.90 -13.62 15.87
CA GLN A 283 24.15 -13.85 16.58
C GLN A 283 24.48 -12.62 17.42
N PRO A 284 24.84 -12.78 18.70
CA PRO A 284 25.33 -11.66 19.50
C PRO A 284 26.56 -11.06 18.82
N SER A 285 26.61 -9.72 18.80
CA SER A 285 27.71 -8.93 18.25
C SER A 285 29.05 -9.45 18.79
N ARG A 286 29.86 -10.04 17.90
CA ARG A 286 31.22 -10.43 18.24
C ARG A 286 32.01 -9.17 18.56
N LYS A 287 32.43 -9.05 19.82
CA LYS A 287 33.36 -8.06 20.34
C LYS A 287 34.58 -7.94 19.43
N ALA A 288 34.96 -6.71 19.13
CA ALA A 288 36.14 -6.36 18.37
C ALA A 288 37.43 -6.84 19.07
N THR A 289 38.35 -7.41 18.30
CA THR A 289 39.77 -7.59 18.64
C THR A 289 40.60 -7.48 17.34
N PRO A 290 41.91 -7.16 17.41
CA PRO A 290 42.44 -5.98 16.75
C PRO A 290 43.06 -6.24 15.36
N LYS A 291 43.13 -5.14 14.60
CA LYS A 291 43.73 -4.97 13.26
C LYS A 291 45.04 -5.74 13.04
N LYS A 292 45.14 -6.42 11.90
CA LYS A 292 46.41 -6.59 11.15
C LYS A 292 46.31 -5.86 9.81
N THR A 293 47.40 -5.17 9.50
CA THR A 293 47.63 -4.23 8.40
C THR A 293 47.57 -4.91 7.01
N PRO A 294 47.23 -4.18 5.93
CA PRO A 294 46.90 -4.76 4.63
C PRO A 294 48.13 -4.98 3.74
N ILE A 295 48.08 -6.03 2.91
CA ILE A 295 48.98 -6.23 1.77
C ILE A 295 48.25 -5.75 0.51
N THR A 296 48.90 -4.83 -0.19
CA THR A 296 48.51 -4.20 -1.45
C THR A 296 48.65 -5.16 -2.62
N THR A 297 47.59 -5.37 -3.39
CA THR A 297 47.69 -5.74 -4.82
C THR A 297 46.53 -5.14 -5.61
N THR A 298 46.88 -4.23 -6.52
CA THR A 298 46.07 -3.67 -7.60
C THR A 298 45.62 -4.77 -8.59
N PRO A 299 44.50 -4.58 -9.29
CA PRO A 299 44.59 -4.57 -10.75
C PRO A 299 43.72 -3.52 -11.45
N THR A 300 44.41 -2.78 -12.34
CA THR A 300 44.09 -2.45 -13.73
C THR A 300 42.64 -2.27 -14.19
N VAL A 301 42.35 -1.03 -14.58
CA VAL A 301 41.17 -0.54 -15.31
C VAL A 301 41.35 -0.79 -16.82
N THR A 302 40.29 -1.24 -17.49
CA THR A 302 39.97 -0.80 -18.88
C THR A 302 38.45 -0.85 -19.12
N PRO A 303 37.92 0.02 -20.00
CA PRO A 303 36.54 0.51 -19.93
C PRO A 303 35.58 -0.20 -20.90
N ILE A 304 34.30 -0.25 -20.55
CA ILE A 304 33.22 -0.54 -21.51
C ILE A 304 32.08 0.48 -21.31
N ILE A 305 32.09 1.45 -22.23
CA ILE A 305 30.99 2.15 -22.90
C ILE A 305 29.60 1.90 -22.29
N THR A 306 29.10 2.90 -21.54
CA THR A 306 27.69 3.04 -21.18
C THR A 306 27.05 4.01 -22.17
N THR A 307 26.18 3.49 -23.04
CA THR A 307 25.21 4.31 -23.78
C THR A 307 23.89 3.59 -23.79
N THR A 308 22.96 4.05 -22.96
CA THR A 308 21.56 4.14 -23.38
C THR A 308 20.88 5.28 -22.62
N ILE A 309 20.59 6.32 -23.40
CA ILE A 309 19.77 7.46 -23.04
C ILE A 309 18.33 6.94 -22.92
N ALA A 310 17.77 6.93 -21.71
CA ALA A 310 16.32 6.80 -21.55
C ALA A 310 15.70 8.17 -21.84
N GLN A 311 15.27 8.38 -23.09
CA GLN A 311 14.38 9.49 -23.43
C GLN A 311 12.99 9.18 -22.88
N THR A 312 12.64 9.76 -21.74
CA THR A 312 11.26 9.84 -21.28
C THR A 312 10.54 10.91 -22.11
N GLN A 313 9.76 10.47 -23.11
CA GLN A 313 8.82 11.37 -23.77
C GLN A 313 7.61 11.63 -22.86
N LYS A 314 7.36 12.91 -22.57
CA LYS A 314 6.16 13.40 -21.89
C LYS A 314 4.94 13.12 -22.78
N ILE A 315 3.97 12.36 -22.27
CA ILE A 315 2.65 12.21 -22.89
C ILE A 315 1.64 12.93 -22.00
N THR A 316 0.99 13.95 -22.55
CA THR A 316 -0.12 14.67 -21.94
C THR A 316 -1.42 14.10 -22.48
N VAL A 317 -2.34 13.67 -21.61
CA VAL A 317 -3.73 13.38 -21.99
C VAL A 317 -4.71 14.01 -21.01
N VAL A 318 -5.71 14.65 -21.61
CA VAL A 318 -6.75 15.53 -21.05
C VAL A 318 -7.93 14.69 -20.56
N SER A 319 -8.46 15.01 -19.37
CA SER A 319 -9.65 14.39 -18.78
C SER A 319 -10.97 14.92 -19.38
N ALA A 320 -12.00 14.07 -19.46
CA ALA A 320 -13.39 14.49 -19.66
C ALA A 320 -14.36 13.77 -18.68
N SER A 321 -14.86 14.56 -17.73
CA SER A 321 -16.19 14.65 -17.06
C SER A 321 -17.20 13.48 -17.10
N GLU A 322 -17.78 13.19 -15.93
CA GLU A 322 -19.24 13.34 -15.66
C GLU A 322 -19.52 13.67 -14.18
N ASN A 323 -20.30 14.74 -13.94
CA ASN A 323 -20.66 15.30 -12.62
C ASN A 323 -21.83 14.54 -11.97
N LYS A 324 -21.81 14.43 -10.63
CA LYS A 324 -22.97 14.10 -9.80
C LYS A 324 -23.76 15.36 -9.47
N GLU A 325 -25.05 15.37 -9.81
CA GLU A 325 -26.04 16.32 -9.28
C GLU A 325 -26.15 16.18 -7.76
N ASN A 326 -26.20 17.32 -7.08
CA ASN A 326 -26.32 17.45 -5.64
C ASN A 326 -27.53 18.34 -5.38
N GLU A 327 -28.68 17.74 -5.02
CA GLU A 327 -29.81 18.49 -4.48
C GLU A 327 -29.55 18.79 -3.01
N ARG A 328 -29.48 20.07 -2.66
CA ARG A 328 -29.60 20.52 -1.27
C ARG A 328 -30.49 21.76 -1.24
N HIS A 329 -31.60 21.64 -0.51
CA HIS A 329 -32.54 22.71 -0.20
C HIS A 329 -31.90 23.76 0.73
N GLU A 330 -32.09 25.04 0.39
CA GLU A 330 -32.14 26.15 1.34
C GLU A 330 -33.61 26.49 1.66
N PRO A 331 -33.84 27.19 2.78
CA PRO A 331 -34.50 28.49 2.63
C PRO A 331 -33.89 29.62 3.48
N ALA A 332 -33.89 30.82 2.87
CA ALA A 332 -34.32 32.16 3.34
C ALA A 332 -34.01 32.58 4.81
N SER A 333 -33.67 33.82 5.16
CA SER A 333 -33.64 35.14 4.50
C SER A 333 -32.93 36.14 5.45
N ASP A 334 -32.76 37.38 4.96
CA ASP A 334 -32.71 38.66 5.70
C ASP A 334 -31.38 39.44 5.74
N LEU A 335 -31.35 40.48 4.87
CA LEU A 335 -31.19 41.91 5.18
C LEU A 335 -30.13 42.30 6.24
N GLU A 336 -29.07 43.01 5.83
CA GLU A 336 -29.00 44.48 5.79
C GLU A 336 -27.62 44.95 5.33
N ALA A 337 -27.60 46.13 4.69
CA ALA A 337 -26.44 46.81 4.16
C ALA A 337 -25.81 47.74 5.21
N ASP A 338 -24.50 48.00 5.13
CA ASP A 338 -24.02 49.39 5.05
C ASP A 338 -22.51 49.53 4.78
N GLY A 339 -22.17 50.57 4.00
CA GLY A 339 -21.01 51.41 4.29
C GLY A 339 -19.75 51.27 3.43
N PHE A 340 -19.78 51.75 2.18
CA PHE A 340 -18.58 52.19 1.46
C PHE A 340 -18.55 53.73 1.35
N LYS A 341 -17.40 54.34 1.65
CA LYS A 341 -16.99 55.72 1.30
C LYS A 341 -15.54 55.61 0.82
N THR A 342 -15.05 56.22 -0.27
CA THR A 342 -15.48 57.40 -1.03
C THR A 342 -14.87 57.37 -2.43
N SER A 343 -15.62 57.91 -3.39
CA SER A 343 -15.33 58.03 -4.82
C SER A 343 -14.33 59.14 -5.19
N THR A 344 -13.74 59.02 -6.37
CA THR A 344 -13.62 60.15 -7.30
C THR A 344 -13.84 59.63 -8.72
N VAL A 345 -14.97 60.01 -9.33
CA VAL A 345 -15.33 59.69 -10.73
C VAL A 345 -15.41 61.00 -11.49
N ILE A 346 -14.66 61.07 -12.60
CA ILE A 346 -14.79 62.10 -13.64
C ILE A 346 -15.84 61.59 -14.63
N SER A 347 -16.87 62.39 -14.86
CA SER A 347 -18.01 62.09 -15.72
C SER A 347 -17.71 62.39 -17.20
N TYR A 348 -18.02 61.43 -18.08
CA TYR A 348 -18.26 61.69 -19.50
C TYR A 348 -19.66 61.17 -19.85
N THR A 349 -20.52 62.06 -20.34
CA THR A 349 -21.87 61.75 -20.82
C THR A 349 -21.79 61.08 -22.19
N ILE A 350 -22.06 59.78 -22.25
CA ILE A 350 -22.29 59.06 -23.51
C ILE A 350 -23.80 58.82 -23.61
N THR A 351 -24.41 59.39 -24.64
CA THR A 351 -25.85 59.28 -24.92
C THR A 351 -26.24 57.81 -25.16
N GLY A 352 -27.29 57.34 -24.48
CA GLY A 352 -27.70 55.93 -24.45
C GLY A 352 -27.95 55.26 -25.82
N ALA A 353 -28.15 56.04 -26.88
CA ALA A 353 -28.25 55.54 -28.24
C ALA A 353 -26.90 54.99 -28.78
N ALA A 354 -25.77 55.57 -28.39
CA ALA A 354 -24.45 55.12 -28.84
C ALA A 354 -24.04 53.77 -28.22
N ILE A 355 -24.46 53.52 -26.98
CA ILE A 355 -24.20 52.25 -26.28
C ILE A 355 -25.05 51.14 -26.89
N LEU A 356 -26.33 51.38 -27.19
CA LEU A 356 -27.19 50.40 -27.84
C LEU A 356 -26.72 50.03 -29.25
N ILE A 357 -26.25 51.01 -30.03
CA ILE A 357 -25.68 50.76 -31.36
C ILE A 357 -24.34 50.01 -31.24
N ALA A 358 -23.49 50.36 -30.28
CA ALA A 358 -22.24 49.64 -30.02
C ALA A 358 -22.52 48.18 -29.61
N TRP A 359 -23.51 47.93 -28.75
CA TRP A 359 -23.91 46.58 -28.34
C TRP A 359 -24.51 45.77 -29.49
N LEU A 360 -25.33 46.36 -30.35
CA LEU A 360 -25.86 45.69 -31.54
C LEU A 360 -24.77 45.40 -32.58
N LEU A 361 -23.82 46.32 -32.78
CA LEU A 361 -22.68 46.09 -33.67
C LEU A 361 -21.71 45.05 -33.11
N ILE A 362 -21.46 45.05 -31.79
CA ILE A 362 -20.66 44.03 -31.12
C ILE A 362 -21.38 42.67 -31.16
N PHE A 363 -22.68 42.61 -30.92
CA PHE A 363 -23.44 41.36 -30.97
C PHE A 363 -23.53 40.80 -32.38
N THR A 364 -23.74 41.65 -33.40
CA THR A 364 -23.74 41.21 -34.80
C THR A 364 -22.34 40.83 -35.27
N LEU A 365 -21.28 41.52 -34.83
CA LEU A 365 -19.89 41.13 -35.09
C LEU A 365 -19.53 39.81 -34.40
N ILE A 366 -19.96 39.59 -33.15
CA ILE A 366 -19.77 38.33 -32.41
C ILE A 366 -20.55 37.20 -33.10
N MET A 367 -21.81 37.42 -33.47
CA MET A 367 -22.60 36.40 -34.19
C MET A 367 -22.06 36.15 -35.60
N HIS A 368 -21.48 37.14 -36.27
CA HIS A 368 -20.79 36.95 -37.55
C HIS A 368 -19.46 36.21 -37.38
N ILE A 369 -18.69 36.49 -36.32
CA ILE A 369 -17.46 35.75 -35.97
C ILE A 369 -17.79 34.30 -35.58
N ILE A 370 -18.89 34.05 -34.85
CA ILE A 370 -19.34 32.70 -34.49
C ILE A 370 -19.85 31.96 -35.74
N ARG A 371 -20.59 32.63 -36.62
CA ARG A 371 -21.16 32.04 -37.84
C ARG A 371 -20.12 31.81 -38.97
N ASN A 372 -19.04 32.60 -39.01
CA ASN A 372 -17.96 32.48 -40.01
C ASN A 372 -16.65 31.89 -39.49
N ARG A 373 -16.53 31.57 -38.19
CA ARG A 373 -15.56 30.58 -37.71
C ARG A 373 -16.09 29.18 -37.99
N LYS A 374 -16.08 28.78 -39.26
CA LYS A 374 -15.80 27.36 -39.52
C LYS A 374 -14.37 27.14 -39.04
N PRO A 375 -14.11 26.23 -38.08
CA PRO A 375 -12.74 25.83 -37.84
C PRO A 375 -12.20 25.32 -39.17
N LYS A 376 -11.14 25.97 -39.68
CA LYS A 376 -10.25 25.31 -40.64
C LYS A 376 -9.64 24.15 -39.87
N TYR A 377 -10.31 23.01 -39.89
CA TYR A 377 -9.66 21.74 -39.67
C TYR A 377 -8.73 21.56 -40.86
N GLN A 378 -7.49 22.04 -40.69
CA GLN A 378 -6.37 21.35 -41.30
C GLN A 378 -6.56 19.90 -40.86
N LYS A 379 -6.72 19.00 -41.84
CA LYS A 379 -6.77 17.56 -41.63
C LYS A 379 -5.37 17.13 -41.17
N LEU A 380 -4.99 17.56 -39.97
CA LEU A 380 -3.95 16.93 -39.20
C LEU A 380 -4.54 15.56 -38.85
N ASP A 381 -3.81 14.50 -39.08
CA ASP A 381 -4.18 13.14 -38.69
C ASP A 381 -4.31 13.05 -37.15
N VAL A 382 -5.42 13.55 -36.60
CA VAL A 382 -5.73 13.47 -35.16
C VAL A 382 -6.05 12.02 -34.75
N LEU A 383 -6.22 11.11 -35.72
CA LEU A 383 -6.44 9.68 -35.47
C LEU A 383 -5.20 8.93 -34.94
N ASN A 384 -3.99 9.49 -35.06
CA ASN A 384 -2.75 8.84 -34.61
C ASN A 384 -2.17 9.41 -33.29
N GLN A 385 -2.75 10.47 -32.72
CA GLN A 385 -2.18 11.09 -31.50
C GLN A 385 -2.63 10.40 -30.19
N PHE A 386 -3.65 9.54 -30.27
CA PHE A 386 -4.22 8.84 -29.11
C PHE A 386 -4.10 7.32 -29.21
N SER A 387 -3.44 6.80 -30.25
CA SER A 387 -3.09 5.39 -30.33
C SER A 387 -1.89 5.13 -29.42
N ILE A 388 -2.08 4.29 -28.40
CA ILE A 388 -0.97 3.73 -27.64
C ILE A 388 -0.05 3.03 -28.65
N PRO A 389 1.24 3.40 -28.74
CA PRO A 389 2.16 2.73 -29.66
C PRO A 389 2.22 1.24 -29.35
N GLN A 390 2.56 0.37 -30.31
CA GLN A 390 2.73 -1.05 -30.01
C GLN A 390 3.81 -1.21 -28.92
N ILE A 391 3.38 -1.62 -27.72
CA ILE A 391 4.27 -1.92 -26.60
C ILE A 391 4.52 -3.43 -26.62
N ASN A 392 5.68 -3.85 -27.14
CA ASN A 392 6.18 -5.21 -26.98
C ASN A 392 7.08 -5.21 -25.74
N ASP A 393 6.68 -5.92 -24.68
CA ASP A 393 7.44 -6.10 -23.43
C ASP A 393 8.11 -4.82 -22.87
N GLY A 394 7.29 -3.92 -22.32
CA GLY A 394 7.76 -2.66 -21.73
C GLY A 394 6.92 -2.20 -20.53
N LYS A 395 7.53 -1.38 -19.68
CA LYS A 395 6.84 -0.66 -18.60
C LYS A 395 6.27 0.64 -19.16
N ALA A 396 4.97 0.87 -18.97
CA ALA A 396 4.34 2.15 -19.26
C ALA A 396 4.16 2.94 -17.96
N ALA A 397 4.56 4.22 -17.96
CA ALA A 397 4.35 5.13 -16.85
C ALA A 397 3.39 6.24 -17.30
N PHE A 398 2.37 6.50 -16.48
CA PHE A 398 1.36 7.50 -16.76
C PHE A 398 1.41 8.58 -15.68
N LEU A 399 1.31 9.84 -16.10
CA LEU A 399 1.26 10.98 -15.19
C LEU A 399 -0.16 11.54 -15.19
N LEU A 400 -0.75 11.68 -14.01
CA LEU A 400 -2.00 12.44 -13.84
C LEU A 400 -1.69 13.92 -14.05
N THR A 401 -2.29 14.55 -15.06
CA THR A 401 -1.97 15.93 -15.45
C THR A 401 -2.99 16.96 -14.98
N ASN A 402 -4.11 16.51 -14.40
CA ASN A 402 -5.22 17.37 -13.98
C ASN A 402 -5.18 17.73 -12.48
N GLY A 403 -4.09 17.42 -11.78
CA GLY A 403 -3.94 17.69 -10.34
C GLY A 403 -4.78 16.79 -9.44
N ALA A 404 -5.52 15.83 -9.99
CA ALA A 404 -6.23 14.82 -9.21
C ALA A 404 -5.23 13.80 -8.64
N SER A 405 -5.55 13.30 -7.45
CA SER A 405 -4.86 12.18 -6.82
C SER A 405 -5.29 10.87 -7.45
N LEU A 406 -4.47 9.83 -7.31
CA LEU A 406 -4.81 8.50 -7.81
C LEU A 406 -6.06 7.94 -7.10
N ALA A 407 -6.32 8.37 -5.86
CA ALA A 407 -7.50 7.99 -5.08
C ALA A 407 -8.81 8.62 -5.59
N ASP A 408 -8.74 9.67 -6.41
CA ASP A 408 -9.92 10.31 -7.01
C ASP A 408 -10.50 9.49 -8.17
N TYR A 409 -9.78 8.45 -8.61
CA TYR A 409 -10.17 7.58 -9.70
C TYR A 409 -10.56 6.21 -9.17
N ARG A 410 -11.58 5.62 -9.80
CA ARG A 410 -12.07 4.28 -9.48
C ARG A 410 -11.43 3.19 -10.32
N TRP A 411 -10.86 3.56 -11.47
CA TRP A 411 -10.21 2.64 -12.39
C TRP A 411 -9.28 3.38 -13.35
N ILE A 412 -8.29 2.66 -13.90
CA ILE A 412 -7.48 3.03 -15.07
C ILE A 412 -7.93 2.11 -16.20
N GLY A 413 -8.14 2.65 -17.40
CA GLY A 413 -8.60 1.85 -18.53
C GLY A 413 -8.26 2.46 -19.88
N LEU A 414 -8.52 1.69 -20.93
CA LEU A 414 -8.35 2.12 -22.32
C LEU A 414 -9.68 2.65 -22.84
N TYR A 415 -9.64 3.80 -23.51
CA TYR A 415 -10.83 4.30 -24.18
C TYR A 415 -10.84 3.85 -25.64
N ASN A 416 -11.80 3.00 -26.01
CA ASN A 416 -11.95 2.57 -27.40
C ASN A 416 -12.63 3.67 -28.20
N GLN A 417 -11.86 4.37 -29.03
CA GLN A 417 -12.39 5.50 -29.82
C GLN A 417 -13.39 5.08 -30.90
N CYS A 418 -13.36 3.83 -31.35
CA CYS A 418 -14.23 3.29 -32.40
C CYS A 418 -15.61 2.94 -31.83
N THR A 419 -15.66 2.27 -30.67
CA THR A 419 -16.92 1.89 -30.01
C THR A 419 -17.44 2.97 -29.06
N LYS A 420 -16.63 3.98 -28.75
CA LYS A 420 -16.91 5.05 -27.77
C LYS A 420 -17.09 4.54 -26.34
N GLU A 421 -16.53 3.37 -26.04
CA GLU A 421 -16.67 2.71 -24.75
C GLU A 421 -15.35 2.67 -24.00
N PRO A 422 -15.36 2.91 -22.67
CA PRO A 422 -14.21 2.64 -21.82
C PRO A 422 -14.07 1.15 -21.54
N VAL A 423 -12.85 0.63 -21.65
CA VAL A 423 -12.45 -0.71 -21.23
C VAL A 423 -11.61 -0.55 -19.96
N PRO A 424 -12.19 -0.76 -18.77
CA PRO A 424 -11.43 -0.70 -17.53
C PRO A 424 -10.35 -1.78 -17.53
N LEU A 425 -9.11 -1.42 -17.19
CA LEU A 425 -7.97 -2.34 -17.11
C LEU A 425 -7.63 -2.68 -15.66
N ILE A 426 -7.66 -1.69 -14.78
CA ILE A 426 -7.24 -1.81 -13.38
C ILE A 426 -8.27 -1.06 -12.55
N SER A 427 -8.85 -1.71 -11.54
CA SER A 427 -9.63 -1.02 -10.53
C SER A 427 -8.70 -0.35 -9.51
N LEU A 428 -9.01 0.89 -9.15
CA LEU A 428 -8.37 1.64 -8.08
C LEU A 428 -9.25 1.70 -6.82
N ASP A 429 -10.42 1.05 -6.85
CA ASP A 429 -11.30 0.95 -5.68
C ASP A 429 -10.59 0.14 -4.56
N GLY A 430 -10.40 0.78 -3.41
CA GLY A 430 -9.69 0.21 -2.25
C GLY A 430 -8.17 0.37 -2.31
N LEU A 431 -7.64 1.16 -3.25
CA LEU A 431 -6.23 1.52 -3.29
C LEU A 431 -5.87 2.43 -2.10
N ASP A 432 -4.97 1.96 -1.23
CA ASP A 432 -4.37 2.83 -0.20
C ASP A 432 -3.22 3.62 -0.82
N ALA A 433 -3.58 4.76 -1.43
CA ALA A 433 -2.61 5.66 -2.02
C ALA A 433 -1.67 6.19 -0.92
N PRO A 434 -0.36 6.40 -1.22
CA PRO A 434 0.56 7.00 -0.28
C PRO A 434 0.01 8.33 0.23
N ARG A 435 0.11 8.58 1.54
CA ARG A 435 -0.39 9.80 2.19
C ARG A 435 0.74 10.52 2.90
N GLU A 436 0.49 11.77 3.23
CA GLU A 436 1.41 12.56 4.02
C GLU A 436 1.60 11.92 5.40
N GLU A 437 2.83 11.93 5.90
CA GLU A 437 3.16 11.33 7.20
C GLU A 437 3.40 12.43 8.24
N ILE A 438 2.80 12.29 9.43
CA ILE A 438 3.05 13.18 10.58
C ILE A 438 4.07 12.51 11.50
N ILE A 439 5.16 13.21 11.78
CA ILE A 439 6.24 12.73 12.65
C ILE A 439 6.43 13.68 13.84
N SER A 440 7.38 13.32 14.72
CA SER A 440 7.69 14.13 15.89
C SER A 440 8.11 15.55 15.53
N PRO A 441 7.88 16.53 16.43
CA PRO A 441 8.44 17.87 16.28
C PRO A 441 9.97 17.88 16.23
N ILE A 442 10.55 18.98 15.75
CA ILE A 442 11.99 19.22 15.83
C ILE A 442 12.40 19.32 17.29
N LYS A 443 13.37 18.50 17.67
CA LYS A 443 14.05 18.56 18.97
C LYS A 443 15.18 19.59 18.89
N GLY A 444 14.91 20.79 19.37
CA GLY A 444 15.92 21.84 19.49
C GLY A 444 16.94 21.58 20.60
N LYS A 445 18.13 22.15 20.45
CA LYS A 445 19.20 22.16 21.46
C LYS A 445 18.83 23.05 22.66
N ASN A 446 18.04 24.09 22.43
CA ASN A 446 17.53 25.01 23.44
C ASN A 446 16.02 25.22 23.26
N LYS A 447 15.38 25.93 24.21
CA LYS A 447 13.91 26.15 24.20
C LYS A 447 13.42 27.15 23.15
N HIS A 448 14.32 27.88 22.49
CA HIS A 448 14.00 28.87 21.46
C HIS A 448 13.99 28.26 20.05
N ILE A 449 14.29 26.96 19.95
CA ILE A 449 14.24 26.19 18.71
C ILE A 449 13.23 25.07 18.91
N SER A 450 12.09 25.18 18.23
CA SER A 450 10.99 24.21 18.33
C SER A 450 10.16 24.22 17.07
N SER A 451 9.29 23.22 16.94
CA SER A 451 8.23 23.21 15.94
C SER A 451 6.98 22.52 16.47
N GLY A 452 5.90 22.59 15.71
CA GLY A 452 4.84 21.58 15.77
C GLY A 452 5.27 20.26 15.13
N PRO A 453 4.40 19.24 15.10
CA PRO A 453 4.67 17.96 14.45
C PRO A 453 5.02 18.13 12.97
N VAL A 454 6.21 17.65 12.59
CA VAL A 454 6.70 17.77 11.20
C VAL A 454 5.88 16.86 10.28
N ARG A 455 5.61 17.32 9.06
CA ARG A 455 4.82 16.59 8.06
C ARG A 455 5.64 16.31 6.82
N ILE A 456 5.74 15.04 6.42
CA ILE A 456 6.34 14.63 5.15
C ILE A 456 5.24 14.66 4.10
N LEU A 457 5.22 15.69 3.26
CA LEU A 457 4.12 15.91 2.31
C LEU A 457 4.21 15.00 1.09
N ASN A 458 5.41 14.77 0.57
CA ASN A 458 5.64 13.94 -0.60
C ASN A 458 7.11 13.47 -0.66
N CYS A 459 7.52 12.85 -1.78
CA CYS A 459 8.84 12.27 -1.91
C CYS A 459 10.03 13.25 -1.83
N ASN A 460 9.83 14.57 -1.86
CA ASN A 460 10.93 15.54 -1.75
C ASN A 460 10.59 16.81 -0.96
N THR A 461 9.43 16.86 -0.29
CA THR A 461 8.96 18.07 0.40
C THR A 461 8.52 17.74 1.82
N ILE A 462 9.01 18.53 2.79
CA ILE A 462 8.70 18.43 4.22
C ILE A 462 8.13 19.78 4.68
N LEU A 463 7.06 19.75 5.48
CA LEU A 463 6.47 20.91 6.14
C LEU A 463 6.79 20.87 7.63
N ILE A 464 7.28 21.98 8.17
CA ILE A 464 7.53 22.20 9.59
C ILE A 464 6.56 23.29 10.06
N PRO A 465 5.45 22.91 10.72
CA PRO A 465 4.50 23.89 11.24
C PRO A 465 4.98 24.55 12.54
N ASP A 466 4.50 25.77 12.84
CA ASP A 466 4.83 26.54 14.05
C ASP A 466 6.34 26.52 14.35
N PHE A 467 7.17 26.71 13.32
CA PHE A 467 8.62 26.70 13.45
C PHE A 467 9.07 27.96 14.18
N ARG A 468 9.77 27.75 15.30
CA ARG A 468 10.40 28.80 16.07
C ARG A 468 11.88 28.57 16.04
N PHE A 469 12.61 29.58 15.61
CA PHE A 469 14.05 29.58 15.58
C PHE A 469 14.48 31.00 15.90
N VAL A 470 14.80 31.25 17.17
CA VAL A 470 15.28 32.54 17.63
C VAL A 470 16.64 32.31 18.26
N GLU A 471 17.69 32.59 17.49
CA GLU A 471 19.06 32.46 17.96
C GLU A 471 19.73 33.83 17.94
N LYS A 472 20.49 34.16 18.99
CA LYS A 472 21.20 35.44 19.07
C LYS A 472 22.51 35.30 18.30
N MET A 473 22.42 35.29 16.97
CA MET A 473 23.53 34.87 16.12
C MET A 473 24.62 35.95 16.04
N GLU A 474 25.85 35.64 16.51
CA GLU A 474 27.04 36.42 16.15
C GLU A 474 27.42 36.20 14.66
N LYS A 475 27.04 35.05 14.08
CA LYS A 475 27.21 34.69 12.66
C LYS A 475 25.98 33.97 12.11
N PRO A 476 25.16 34.59 11.24
CA PRO A 476 23.99 33.95 10.65
C PRO A 476 24.42 32.97 9.54
N ASP A 477 24.67 31.72 9.90
CA ASP A 477 25.16 30.67 8.97
C ASP A 477 24.52 29.30 9.25
N SER A 478 23.25 29.32 9.67
CA SER A 478 22.46 28.12 9.96
C SER A 478 21.62 27.72 8.75
N TYR A 479 21.56 26.43 8.44
CA TYR A 479 20.77 25.90 7.33
C TYR A 479 20.09 24.59 7.72
N PHE A 480 19.05 24.22 6.98
CA PHE A 480 18.53 22.86 7.04
C PHE A 480 19.41 21.89 6.26
N TYR A 481 19.67 20.74 6.86
CA TYR A 481 20.43 19.63 6.32
C TYR A 481 19.62 18.34 6.40
N VAL A 482 19.63 17.55 5.34
CA VAL A 482 19.12 16.18 5.36
C VAL A 482 20.29 15.21 5.23
N GLY A 483 20.22 14.07 5.90
CA GLY A 483 21.34 13.14 5.89
C GLY A 483 20.98 11.69 6.19
N ILE A 484 21.96 10.82 6.00
CA ILE A 484 21.91 9.37 6.15
C ILE A 484 22.75 8.99 7.37
N GLY A 485 22.26 8.04 8.17
CA GLY A 485 22.90 7.53 9.37
C GLY A 485 22.13 7.77 10.66
N LEU A 486 22.67 7.25 11.75
CA LEU A 486 22.07 7.34 13.09
C LEU A 486 22.40 8.69 13.73
N PHE A 487 21.53 9.68 13.61
CA PHE A 487 21.73 10.97 14.28
C PHE A 487 21.51 10.87 15.80
N PRO A 488 22.35 11.50 16.66
CA PRO A 488 23.58 12.24 16.35
C PRO A 488 24.86 11.37 16.34
N ASN A 489 24.74 10.06 16.57
CA ASN A 489 25.87 9.17 16.89
C ASN A 489 26.78 8.82 15.70
N LYS A 490 26.21 8.62 14.50
CA LYS A 490 26.93 8.18 13.31
C LYS A 490 26.27 8.73 12.04
N ILE A 491 26.76 9.86 11.57
CA ILE A 491 26.31 10.49 10.32
C ILE A 491 27.19 9.98 9.18
N GLU A 492 26.59 9.38 8.15
CA GLU A 492 27.28 8.80 7.00
C GLU A 492 27.41 9.80 5.84
N GLY A 493 26.44 10.71 5.73
CA GLY A 493 26.48 11.82 4.79
C GLY A 493 25.31 12.78 5.02
N GLN A 494 25.49 14.04 4.64
CA GLN A 494 24.43 15.04 4.69
C GLN A 494 24.55 16.05 3.55
N LYS A 495 23.44 16.65 3.16
CA LYS A 495 23.35 17.70 2.15
C LYS A 495 22.42 18.82 2.60
N LYS A 496 22.78 20.05 2.24
CA LYS A 496 21.98 21.26 2.51
C LYS A 496 20.66 21.19 1.75
N ALA A 497 19.54 21.31 2.47
CA ALA A 497 18.19 21.36 1.91
C ALA A 497 17.77 22.82 1.68
N ARG A 498 16.78 23.02 0.79
CA ARG A 498 16.32 24.36 0.41
C ARG A 498 15.00 24.70 1.09
N VAL A 499 14.88 25.88 1.67
CA VAL A 499 13.60 26.43 2.10
C VAL A 499 12.87 27.00 0.89
N LEU A 500 11.60 26.63 0.70
CA LEU A 500 10.76 27.16 -0.38
C LEU A 500 10.42 28.64 -0.10
N GLY A 501 10.45 29.47 -1.15
CA GLY A 501 10.23 30.92 -1.05
C GLY A 501 11.51 31.76 -0.92
N PHE A 502 12.66 31.13 -0.65
CA PHE A 502 13.97 31.79 -0.58
C PHE A 502 14.89 31.34 -1.73
N GLU A 503 15.84 32.20 -2.12
CA GLU A 503 16.91 31.80 -3.04
C GLU A 503 17.83 30.81 -2.30
N GLY A 504 17.97 29.61 -2.85
CA GLY A 504 18.67 28.53 -2.15
C GLY A 504 20.13 28.91 -1.88
N ASN A 505 20.48 29.00 -0.59
CA ASN A 505 21.80 29.28 0.02
C ASN A 505 21.79 30.44 1.02
N GLU A 506 20.64 31.06 1.29
CA GLU A 506 20.51 32.03 2.38
C GLU A 506 20.43 31.31 3.76
N PRO A 507 21.10 31.85 4.79
CA PRO A 507 21.01 31.32 6.14
C PRO A 507 19.60 31.51 6.71
N LEU A 508 19.22 30.67 7.67
CA LEU A 508 17.95 30.78 8.37
C LEU A 508 17.87 32.11 9.13
N GLU A 509 16.80 32.86 8.87
CA GLU A 509 16.42 34.02 9.66
C GLU A 509 15.69 33.61 10.95
N ASN A 510 15.31 34.59 11.77
CA ASN A 510 14.51 34.32 12.95
C ASN A 510 13.07 33.95 12.55
N TYR A 511 12.60 32.82 13.06
CA TYR A 511 11.21 32.37 12.90
C TYR A 511 10.47 32.44 14.23
N HIS A 512 9.24 32.94 14.21
CA HIS A 512 8.44 33.23 15.40
C HIS A 512 7.13 32.42 15.46
N GLY A 513 7.16 31.20 14.91
CA GLY A 513 6.01 30.31 14.81
C GLY A 513 5.47 30.19 13.39
N ASP A 514 6.35 30.32 12.38
CA ASP A 514 5.99 30.31 10.97
C ASP A 514 5.98 28.88 10.41
N ASP A 515 5.17 28.65 9.38
CA ASP A 515 5.17 27.38 8.66
C ASP A 515 6.27 27.36 7.60
N VAL A 516 7.22 26.44 7.73
CA VAL A 516 8.39 26.35 6.85
C VAL A 516 8.30 25.11 5.99
N MET A 517 8.35 25.28 4.67
CA MET A 517 8.44 24.17 3.71
C MET A 517 9.86 23.98 3.20
N ILE A 518 10.35 22.75 3.26
CA ILE A 518 11.69 22.36 2.85
C ILE A 518 11.60 21.43 1.64
N ARG A 519 12.38 21.74 0.61
CA ARG A 519 12.62 20.89 -0.56
C ARG A 519 13.98 20.18 -0.40
N LEU A 520 13.96 18.86 -0.55
CA LEU A 520 15.17 18.04 -0.53
C LEU A 520 16.04 18.34 -1.77
N PRO A 521 17.38 18.12 -1.68
CA PRO A 521 18.28 18.22 -2.82
C PRO A 521 17.90 17.29 -3.97
N ALA A 522 18.24 17.69 -5.20
CA ALA A 522 18.01 16.87 -6.38
C ALA A 522 18.60 15.46 -6.23
N GLY A 523 17.83 14.45 -6.64
CA GLY A 523 18.20 13.04 -6.55
C GLY A 523 18.08 12.41 -5.15
N LEU A 524 17.69 13.17 -4.11
CA LEU A 524 17.33 12.62 -2.81
C LEU A 524 15.81 12.58 -2.63
N ARG A 525 15.31 11.52 -1.99
CA ARG A 525 13.93 11.41 -1.55
C ARG A 525 13.82 11.36 -0.03
N THR A 526 12.63 11.66 0.47
CA THR A 526 12.35 11.70 1.92
C THR A 526 12.51 10.33 2.60
N PHE A 527 12.36 9.24 1.85
CA PHE A 527 12.64 7.87 2.30
C PHE A 527 14.12 7.44 2.12
N ASP A 528 14.96 8.25 1.47
CA ASP A 528 16.40 7.98 1.30
C ASP A 528 17.25 8.62 2.41
N VAL A 529 16.64 9.41 3.29
CA VAL A 529 17.32 10.18 4.35
C VAL A 529 16.75 9.80 5.72
N ASP A 530 17.61 9.75 6.72
CA ASP A 530 17.29 9.29 8.08
C ASP A 530 17.00 10.44 9.04
N PHE A 531 17.41 11.67 8.71
CA PHE A 531 17.19 12.83 9.55
C PHE A 531 17.11 14.14 8.77
N LEU A 532 16.44 15.11 9.38
CA LEU A 532 16.49 16.53 9.06
C LEU A 532 17.06 17.27 10.26
N ALA A 533 18.07 18.11 10.05
CA ALA A 533 18.75 18.84 11.11
C ALA A 533 18.94 20.32 10.73
N ILE A 534 19.06 21.16 11.75
CA ILE A 534 19.50 22.54 11.65
C ILE A 534 20.99 22.54 11.98
N TYR A 535 21.83 22.87 11.01
CA TYR A 535 23.28 22.87 11.14
C TYR A 535 23.84 24.27 10.90
N ASN A 536 24.66 24.75 11.82
CA ASN A 536 25.41 25.99 11.68
C ASN A 536 26.81 25.70 11.12
N GLU A 537 27.12 26.22 9.94
CA GLU A 537 28.39 25.95 9.26
C GLU A 537 29.56 26.71 9.89
N ALA A 538 29.33 27.92 10.37
CA ALA A 538 30.35 28.75 11.02
C ALA A 538 30.82 28.16 12.37
N GLU A 539 29.90 27.63 13.17
CA GLU A 539 30.16 27.02 14.48
C GLU A 539 30.41 25.51 14.40
N ARG A 540 30.03 24.89 13.29
CA ARG A 540 30.07 23.44 13.06
C ARG A 540 29.24 22.63 14.06
N GLU A 541 28.12 23.19 14.49
CA GLU A 541 27.22 22.58 15.47
C GLU A 541 25.80 22.37 14.95
N TYR A 542 25.11 21.37 15.52
CA TYR A 542 23.70 21.11 15.25
C TYR A 542 22.82 21.77 16.32
N PHE A 543 21.83 22.53 15.89
CA PHE A 543 20.94 23.30 16.76
C PHE A 543 19.57 22.65 16.95
N GLY A 544 19.20 21.71 16.09
CA GLY A 544 17.97 20.93 16.26
C GLY A 544 17.90 19.83 15.22
N PHE A 545 17.08 18.81 15.48
CA PHE A 545 16.87 17.73 14.52
C PHE A 545 15.54 17.03 14.71
N VAL A 546 15.13 16.30 13.68
CA VAL A 546 14.07 15.29 13.71
C VAL A 546 14.54 14.07 12.91
N THR A 547 14.25 12.88 13.42
CA THR A 547 14.49 11.62 12.69
C THR A 547 13.38 11.40 11.68
N LEU A 548 13.77 11.12 10.44
CA LEU A 548 12.85 10.85 9.34
C LEU A 548 12.66 9.33 9.20
N PRO A 549 11.43 8.80 9.26
CA PRO A 549 11.19 7.39 9.03
C PRO A 549 11.17 7.10 7.52
N SER A 550 11.62 5.90 7.14
CA SER A 550 11.42 5.39 5.78
C SER A 550 9.95 4.97 5.59
N VAL A 551 9.12 5.92 5.17
CA VAL A 551 7.67 5.75 4.91
C VAL A 551 7.33 5.99 3.44
N LEU A 552 6.27 5.31 2.97
CA LEU A 552 5.75 5.50 1.62
C LEU A 552 4.88 6.77 1.60
N VAL A 553 5.33 7.81 0.90
CA VAL A 553 4.66 9.13 0.82
C VAL A 553 4.29 9.46 -0.62
N PRO A 554 3.39 10.43 -0.85
CA PRO A 554 2.96 10.82 -2.19
C PRO A 554 4.14 11.04 -3.15
N PRO A 555 3.99 10.68 -4.44
CA PRO A 555 4.99 11.02 -5.43
C PRO A 555 5.10 12.54 -5.58
N CYS A 556 6.26 13.00 -6.02
CA CYS A 556 6.60 14.40 -6.19
C CYS A 556 7.03 14.61 -7.65
N ALA A 557 6.53 15.69 -8.27
CA ALA A 557 7.06 16.12 -9.56
C ALA A 557 8.47 16.70 -9.33
N GLU A 558 9.42 16.30 -10.16
CA GLU A 558 10.78 16.86 -10.15
C GLU A 558 10.79 18.34 -10.51
#